data_AF-A0A3B9R539-F1
#
_entry.id   AF-A0A3B9R539-F1
#
_cell.length_a   1.000
_cell.length_b   1.000
_cell.length_c   1.000
_cell.angle_alpha   90.00
_cell.angle_beta   90.00
_cell.angle_gamma   90.00
#
_symmetry.space_group_name_H-M   'P 1'
#
loop_
_entity.id
_entity.type
_entity.pdbx_description
1 polymer ?
#
loop_
_entity_poly.entity_id
_entity_poly.type
_entity_poly.pdbx_seq_one_letter_code
_entity_poly.pdbx_strand_id
1 'polypeptide(L)' 'NQKTIKLSFCQLLALRNKVQNISIENHFDSDLNKHGFEVLMLCNKEHLFILNTIELLDLKTLVDYSFISLDIDHIVTTP' A
#
# COMPACT_ATOMS: atom_id res chain seq x y z
N ASN A 1 15.52 -11.46 -11.43
CA ASN A 1 14.89 -10.28 -12.07
C ASN A 1 14.07 -9.50 -11.06
N GLN A 2 14.61 -8.42 -10.49
CA GLN A 2 13.85 -7.50 -9.65
C GLN A 2 13.34 -6.34 -10.51
N LYS A 3 12.02 -6.08 -10.44
CA LYS A 3 11.41 -4.89 -11.04
C LYS A 3 11.42 -3.78 -10.01
N THR A 4 11.94 -2.61 -10.36
CA THR A 4 11.92 -1.41 -9.53
C THR A 4 10.94 -0.40 -10.11
N ILE A 5 10.24 0.32 -9.23
CA ILE A 5 9.31 1.39 -9.60
C ILE A 5 9.84 2.67 -8.97
N LYS A 6 9.99 3.72 -9.78
CA LYS A 6 10.34 5.04 -9.27
C LYS A 6 9.06 5.77 -8.90
N LEU A 7 8.95 6.17 -7.64
CA LEU A 7 7.83 6.95 -7.13
C LEU A 7 8.34 8.35 -6.78
N SER A 8 7.61 9.39 -7.20
CA SER A 8 7.74 10.71 -6.58
C SER A 8 7.22 10.66 -5.14
N PHE A 9 7.60 11.64 -4.31
CA PHE A 9 7.11 11.69 -2.93
C PHE A 9 5.58 11.70 -2.85
N CYS A 10 4.89 12.47 -3.70
CA CYS A 10 3.43 12.49 -3.74
C CYS A 10 2.83 11.12 -4.14
N GLN A 11 3.48 10.38 -5.04
CA GLN A 11 3.04 9.04 -5.41
C GLN A 11 3.25 8.04 -4.27
N LEU A 12 4.36 8.16 -3.52
CA LEU A 12 4.62 7.36 -2.33
C LEU A 12 3.63 7.68 -1.20
N LEU A 13 3.27 8.95 -1.02
CA LEU A 13 2.25 9.39 -0.07
C LEU A 13 0.85 8.88 -0.45
N ALA A 14 0.49 8.97 -1.73
CA ALA A 14 -0.76 8.41 -2.23
C ALA A 14 -0.82 6.89 -2.05
N LEU A 15 0.31 6.19 -2.26
CA LEU A 15 0.44 4.76 -1.98
C LEU A 15 0.18 4.45 -0.51
N ARG A 16 0.81 5.18 0.43
CA ARG A 16 0.58 5.02 1.88
C ARG A 16 -0.88 5.16 2.24
N ASN A 17 -1.53 6.25 1.84
CA ASN A 17 -2.94 6.47 2.15
C ASN A 17 -3.83 5.35 1.60
N LYS A 18 -3.55 4.90 0.37
CA LYS A 18 -4.34 3.84 -0.26
C LYS A 18 -4.16 2.50 0.45
N VAL A 19 -2.92 2.13 0.74
CA VAL A 19 -2.57 0.87 1.42
C VAL A 19 -3.09 0.83 2.84
N GLN A 20 -2.99 1.93 3.60
CA GLN A 20 -3.50 1.99 4.97
C GLN A 20 -5.03 1.87 5.06
N ASN A 21 -5.76 2.43 4.11
CA ASN A 21 -7.23 2.38 4.07
C ASN A 21 -7.82 1.02 3.65
N ILE A 22 -7.00 0.06 3.20
CA ILE A 22 -7.49 -1.28 2.90
C ILE A 22 -7.73 -2.04 4.20
N SER A 23 -8.98 -2.45 4.41
CA SER A 23 -9.40 -3.31 5.51
C SER A 23 -8.95 -4.74 5.27
N ILE A 24 -8.05 -5.24 6.11
CA ILE A 24 -7.58 -6.63 6.05
C ILE A 24 -8.70 -7.60 6.42
N GLU A 25 -9.63 -7.20 7.31
CA GLU A 25 -10.74 -8.05 7.75
C GLU A 25 -11.61 -8.48 6.57
N ASN A 26 -11.77 -7.61 5.57
CA ASN A 26 -12.55 -7.92 4.37
C ASN A 26 -11.99 -9.11 3.58
N HIS A 27 -10.69 -9.42 3.69
CA HIS A 27 -10.08 -10.57 3.01
C HIS A 27 -10.50 -11.92 3.61
N PHE A 28 -11.05 -11.91 4.83
CA PHE A 28 -11.50 -13.12 5.53
C PHE A 28 -13.02 -13.29 5.50
N ASP A 29 -13.74 -12.29 4.99
CA ASP A 29 -15.18 -12.35 4.75
C ASP A 29 -15.44 -12.72 3.29
N SER A 30 -15.98 -13.91 3.06
CA SER A 30 -16.27 -14.42 1.72
C SER A 30 -17.35 -13.63 0.97
N ASP A 31 -18.19 -12.87 1.69
CA ASP A 31 -19.23 -12.04 1.10
C ASP A 31 -18.67 -10.67 0.66
N LEU A 32 -17.53 -10.23 1.23
CA LEU A 32 -16.87 -8.96 0.90
C LEU A 32 -15.67 -9.14 -0.05
N ASN A 33 -14.86 -10.18 0.12
CA ASN A 33 -13.74 -10.51 -0.76
C ASN A 33 -13.59 -12.02 -0.92
N LYS A 34 -14.40 -12.59 -1.81
CA LYS A 34 -14.47 -14.03 -2.10
C LYS A 34 -13.13 -14.71 -2.40
N HIS A 35 -12.15 -13.97 -2.90
CA HIS A 35 -10.86 -14.52 -3.33
C HIS A 35 -9.68 -14.04 -2.48
N GLY A 36 -9.89 -13.15 -1.50
CA GLY A 36 -8.83 -12.63 -0.64
C GLY A 36 -7.73 -11.85 -1.39
N PHE A 37 -8.07 -11.26 -2.54
CA PHE A 37 -7.14 -10.47 -3.35
C PHE A 37 -7.51 -9.00 -3.36
N GLU A 38 -6.49 -8.16 -3.38
CA GLU A 38 -6.62 -6.71 -3.51
C GLU A 38 -5.94 -6.24 -4.80
N VAL A 39 -6.60 -5.31 -5.50
CA VAL A 39 -6.09 -4.75 -6.75
C VAL A 39 -5.70 -3.29 -6.55
N LEU A 40 -4.40 -3.02 -6.61
CA LEU A 40 -3.83 -1.69 -6.40
C LEU A 40 -3.28 -1.12 -7.70
N MET A 41 -3.92 -0.07 -8.20
CA MET A 41 -3.34 0.79 -9.25
C MET A 41 -2.58 1.97 -8.66
N LEU A 42 -1.40 2.25 -9.19
CA LEU A 42 -0.46 3.29 -8.75
C LEU A 42 0.03 4.12 -9.95
N CYS A 43 0.64 5.28 -9.66
CA CYS A 43 1.25 6.17 -10.67
C CYS A 43 0.35 6.43 -11.87
N ASN A 44 -0.84 7.01 -11.66
CA ASN A 44 -1.79 7.27 -12.76
C ASN A 44 -2.15 6.04 -13.60
N LYS A 45 -2.22 4.85 -12.98
CA LYS A 45 -2.54 3.55 -13.60
C LYS A 45 -1.41 2.94 -14.44
N GLU A 46 -0.19 3.43 -14.32
CA GLU A 46 0.99 2.83 -14.98
C GLU A 46 1.41 1.50 -14.34
N HIS A 47 1.08 1.29 -13.06
CA HIS A 47 1.42 0.08 -12.33
C HIS A 47 0.19 -0.53 -11.69
N LEU A 48 0.04 -1.84 -11.88
CA LEU A 48 -1.06 -2.67 -11.36
C LEU A 48 -0.47 -3.78 -10.50
N PHE A 49 -0.87 -3.82 -9.23
CA PHE A 49 -0.55 -4.89 -8.31
C PHE A 49 -1.80 -5.72 -8.04
N ILE A 50 -1.63 -7.04 -7.99
CA ILE A 50 -2.63 -7.98 -7.52
C ILE A 50 -1.97 -8.67 -6.33
N LEU A 51 -2.51 -8.45 -5.14
CA LEU A 51 -1.88 -8.88 -3.89
C LEU A 51 -2.83 -9.82 -3.16
N ASN A 52 -2.31 -10.93 -2.68
CA ASN A 52 -2.99 -11.70 -1.65
C ASN A 52 -2.84 -11.02 -0.28
N THR A 53 -3.50 -11.57 0.75
CA THR A 53 -3.48 -11.03 2.11
C THR A 53 -2.06 -10.88 2.69
N ILE A 54 -1.16 -11.84 2.45
CA ILE A 54 0.21 -11.80 2.97
C ILE A 54 1.02 -10.71 2.26
N GLU A 55 0.94 -10.66 0.93
CA GLU A 55 1.63 -9.64 0.13
C GLU A 55 1.13 -8.22 0.45
N LEU A 56 -0.16 -8.07 0.76
CA LEU A 56 -0.73 -6.80 1.20
C LEU A 56 -0.22 -6.40 2.59
N LEU A 57 -0.08 -7.35 3.52
CA LEU A 57 0.48 -7.09 4.83
C LEU A 57 1.95 -6.67 4.73
N ASP A 58 2.74 -7.38 3.92
CA ASP A 58 4.14 -7.02 3.63
C ASP A 58 4.24 -5.63 3.02
N LEU A 59 3.33 -5.27 2.09
CA LEU A 59 3.29 -3.93 1.50
C LEU A 59 2.93 -2.85 2.53
N LYS A 60 1.94 -3.09 3.42
CA LYS A 60 1.61 -2.17 4.51
C LYS A 60 2.85 -1.87 5.36
N THR A 61 3.53 -2.93 5.81
CA THR A 61 4.73 -2.82 6.62
C THR A 61 5.88 -2.11 5.89
N LEU A 62 6.13 -2.45 4.63
CA LEU A 62 7.16 -1.81 3.81
C LEU A 62 6.93 -0.30 3.67
N VAL A 63 5.68 0.10 3.40
CA VAL A 63 5.33 1.50 3.24
C VAL A 63 5.50 2.25 4.57
N ASP A 64 5.05 1.70 5.69
CA ASP A 64 5.23 2.33 7.00
C ASP A 64 6.71 2.53 7.35
N TYR A 65 7.52 1.47 7.21
CA TYR A 65 8.96 1.59 7.44
C TYR A 65 9.65 2.57 6.48
N SER A 66 9.15 2.71 5.25
CA SER A 66 9.70 3.69 4.32
C SER A 66 9.49 5.13 4.82
N PHE A 67 8.34 5.43 5.43
CA PHE A 67 8.08 6.77 5.98
C PHE A 67 8.84 7.04 7.28
N ILE A 68 8.98 6.03 8.15
CA ILE A 68 9.83 6.08 9.34
C ILE A 68 11.29 6.34 8.91
N SER A 69 11.80 5.56 7.95
CA SER A 69 13.20 5.64 7.50
C SER A 69 13.53 6.94 6.78
N LEU A 70 12.54 7.61 6.19
CA LEU A 70 12.71 8.93 5.56
C LEU A 70 12.57 10.09 6.56
N ASP A 71 12.29 9.80 7.84
CA ASP A 71 12.03 10.79 8.90
C ASP A 71 10.82 11.70 8.62
N ILE A 72 9.85 11.19 7.85
CA ILE A 72 8.67 11.96 7.39
C ILE A 72 7.49 11.83 8.35
N ASP A 73 7.48 10.81 9.22
CA ASP A 73 6.38 10.59 10.16
C ASP A 73 6.17 11.75 11.16
N HIS A 74 7.22 12.54 11.44
CA HIS A 74 7.14 13.74 12.27
C HIS A 74 6.51 14.95 11.55
N ILE A 75 6.40 14.93 10.22
CA ILE A 75 5.87 16.06 9.42
C ILE A 75 4.35 15.92 9.20
N VAL A 76 3.83 14.69 9.21
CA VAL A 76 2.40 14.41 8.93
C VAL A 76 1.52 14.50 10.19
N THR A 77 2.14 14.57 11.38
CA THR A 77 1.45 14.56 12.68
C THR A 77 1.20 15.93 13.30
N THR A 78 1.55 17.03 12.62
CA THR A 78 1.15 18.39 13.06
C THR A 78 -0.25 18.72 12.56
N PRO A 79 -1.20 19.09 13.45
CA PRO A 79 -2.58 19.44 13.11
C PRO A 79 -2.70 20.74 12.31
#